data_AF-A0A5C7WNT2-F1
#
_entry.id   AF-A0A5C7WNT2-F1
#
_cell.length_a   1.000
_cell.length_b   1.000
_cell.length_c   1.000
_cell.angle_alpha   90.00
_cell.angle_beta   90.00
_cell.angle_gamma   90.00
#
_symmetry.space_group_name_H-M   'P 1'
#
loop_
_entity.id
_entity.type
_entity.pdbx_description
1 polymer ?
#
loop_
_entity_poly.entity_id
_entity_poly.type
_entity_poly.pdbx_seq_one_letter_code
_entity_poly.pdbx_strand_id
1 'polypeptide(L)' 'TNTGLLITPCKQIHTHFMKFAVDVIFIDSSQQIVHIERSLKPWKFTRYYKEAKSVIEINQGEADFLEIGDTLKIVD' A
#
# COMPACT_ATOMS: atom_id res chain seq x y z
N THR A 1 -7.85 -15.89 -7.62
CA THR A 1 -6.96 -15.69 -6.46
C THR A 1 -6.66 -14.22 -6.37
N ASN A 2 -6.82 -13.60 -5.20
CA ASN A 2 -6.40 -12.21 -5.02
C ASN A 2 -4.89 -12.22 -4.74
N THR A 3 -4.16 -11.34 -5.40
CA THR A 3 -2.70 -11.26 -5.34
C THR A 3 -2.28 -9.82 -5.19
N GLY A 4 -1.21 -9.58 -4.44
CA GLY A 4 -0.60 -8.27 -4.28
C GLY A 4 0.91 -8.37 -4.22
N LEU A 5 1.57 -7.21 -4.19
CA LEU A 5 3.02 -7.12 -4.03
C LEU A 5 3.35 -6.47 -2.69
N LEU A 6 4.15 -7.16 -1.89
CA LEU A 6 4.77 -6.59 -0.70
C LEU A 6 6.12 -5.98 -1.09
N ILE A 7 6.26 -4.67 -0.90
CA ILE A 7 7.49 -3.92 -1.16
C ILE A 7 8.10 -3.54 0.18
N THR A 8 9.28 -4.10 0.46
CA THR A 8 10.02 -3.86 1.71
C THR A 8 11.51 -3.68 1.41
N PRO A 9 12.17 -2.64 1.96
CA PRO A 9 11.60 -1.52 2.70
C PRO A 9 10.95 -0.48 1.77
N CYS A 10 9.82 0.11 2.17
CA CYS A 10 9.16 1.16 1.38
C CYS A 10 8.40 2.15 2.26
N LYS A 11 8.44 3.44 1.89
CA LYS A 11 7.78 4.55 2.61
C LYS A 11 7.10 5.57 1.70
N GLN A 12 7.24 5.41 0.39
CA GLN A 12 6.65 6.26 -0.62
C GLN A 12 6.56 5.45 -1.91
N ILE A 13 5.42 5.54 -2.60
CA ILE A 13 5.23 4.92 -3.91
C ILE A 13 5.20 5.98 -4.98
N HIS A 14 5.72 5.60 -6.14
CA HIS A 14 5.48 6.29 -7.39
C HIS A 14 4.84 5.32 -8.37
N THR A 15 3.97 5.81 -9.24
CA THR A 15 3.28 5.00 -10.26
C THR A 15 3.71 5.36 -11.68
N HIS A 16 4.95 5.83 -11.85
CA HIS A 16 5.55 6.02 -13.17
C HIS A 16 5.57 4.71 -13.96
N PHE A 17 5.30 4.80 -15.26
CA PHE A 17 5.27 3.67 -16.19
C PHE A 17 4.17 2.62 -15.93
N MET A 18 3.33 2.80 -14.91
CA MET A 18 2.14 1.98 -14.71
C MET A 18 1.02 2.37 -15.68
N LYS A 19 0.15 1.41 -16.03
CA LYS A 19 -0.99 1.61 -16.96
C LYS A 19 -2.35 1.64 -16.26
N PHE A 20 -2.40 1.27 -14.98
CA PHE A 20 -3.63 1.14 -14.20
C PHE A 20 -3.43 1.69 -12.79
N ALA A 21 -4.54 2.00 -12.11
CA ALA A 21 -4.53 2.45 -10.72
C ALA A 21 -4.41 1.25 -9.77
N VAL A 22 -3.82 1.48 -8.61
CA VAL A 22 -3.66 0.49 -7.53
C VAL A 22 -4.10 1.07 -6.20
N ASP A 23 -4.46 0.20 -5.26
CA ASP A 23 -4.54 0.59 -3.86
C ASP A 23 -3.19 0.31 -3.19
N VAL A 24 -2.75 1.25 -2.36
CA VAL A 24 -1.44 1.20 -1.70
C VAL A 24 -1.63 1.29 -0.19
N ILE A 25 -1.30 0.22 0.52
CA ILE A 25 -1.39 0.15 1.99
C ILE A 25 0.01 0.30 2.58
N PHE A 26 0.21 1.35 3.37
CA PHE A 26 1.44 1.56 4.13
C PHE A 26 1.29 0.94 5.52
N ILE A 27 2.22 0.08 5.91
CA ILE A 27 2.24 -0.56 7.24
C ILE A 27 3.52 -0.26 8.00
N ASP A 28 3.45 -0.21 9.32
CA ASP A 28 4.61 -0.02 10.22
C ASP A 28 5.33 -1.34 10.56
N SER A 29 6.27 -1.29 11.51
CA SER A 29 7.03 -2.47 11.96
C SER A 29 6.19 -3.50 12.71
N SER A 30 5.03 -3.10 13.22
CA SER A 30 4.07 -3.96 13.90
C SER A 30 3.01 -4.50 12.94
N GLN A 31 3.17 -4.25 11.63
CA GLN A 31 2.21 -4.57 10.57
C GLN A 31 0.85 -3.87 10.73
N GLN A 32 0.82 -2.75 11.45
CA GLN A 32 -0.36 -1.89 11.54
C GLN A 32 -0.41 -0.95 10.34
N ILE A 33 -1.60 -0.80 9.75
CA ILE A 33 -1.85 0.16 8.67
C ILE A 33 -1.72 1.58 9.21
N VAL A 34 -0.73 2.32 8.69
CA VAL A 34 -0.52 3.74 9.02
C VAL A 34 -1.12 4.67 7.98
N HIS A 35 -1.31 4.19 6.75
CA HIS A 35 -1.97 4.95 5.70
C HIS A 35 -2.51 4.04 4.58
N ILE A 36 -3.58 4.45 3.91
CA ILE A 36 -4.12 3.81 2.72
C ILE A 36 -4.30 4.88 1.64
N GLU A 37 -3.60 4.73 0.52
CA GLU A 37 -3.85 5.52 -0.69
C GLU A 37 -4.72 4.69 -1.63
N ARG A 38 -6.02 5.02 -1.69
CA ARG A 38 -6.99 4.32 -2.54
C ARG A 38 -6.97 4.87 -3.95
N SER A 39 -7.06 3.98 -4.94
CA SER A 39 -7.14 4.34 -6.36
C SER A 39 -5.99 5.27 -6.81
N LEU A 40 -4.76 4.98 -6.39
CA LEU A 40 -3.58 5.73 -6.79
C LEU A 40 -3.37 5.59 -8.31
N LYS A 41 -3.66 6.67 -9.03
CA LYS A 41 -3.60 6.70 -10.49
C LYS A 41 -2.15 6.61 -11.00
N PRO A 42 -1.93 6.18 -12.25
CA PRO A 42 -0.64 6.29 -12.93
C PRO A 42 -0.05 7.71 -12.89
N TRP A 43 1.28 7.80 -12.97
CA TRP A 43 2.03 9.07 -12.99
C TRP A 43 1.82 9.95 -11.74
N LYS A 44 1.70 9.30 -10.58
CA LYS A 44 1.57 9.97 -9.28
C LYS A 44 2.70 9.56 -8.33
N PHE A 45 2.84 10.37 -7.29
CA PHE A 45 3.62 10.06 -6.10
C PHE A 45 2.71 10.15 -4.90
N THR A 46 2.88 9.22 -3.97
CA THR A 46 2.30 9.37 -2.63
C THR A 46 3.12 10.36 -1.82
N ARG A 47 2.61 10.76 -0.66
CA ARG A 47 3.44 11.38 0.38
C ARG A 47 4.47 10.37 0.89
N TYR A 48 5.51 10.89 1.53
CA TYR A 48 6.44 10.08 2.31
C TYR A 48 5.85 9.84 3.71
N TYR A 49 5.61 8.57 4.04
CA TYR A 49 5.06 8.17 5.35
C TYR A 49 6.20 7.67 6.25
N LYS A 50 6.63 8.53 7.19
CA LYS A 50 7.80 8.26 8.06
C LYS A 50 7.65 6.97 8.88
N GLU A 51 6.44 6.70 9.36
CA GLU A 51 6.09 5.55 10.21
C GLU A 51 6.06 4.23 9.43
N ALA A 52 5.80 4.29 8.12
CA ALA A 52 5.78 3.12 7.27
C ALA A 52 7.14 2.40 7.25
N LYS A 53 7.09 1.08 7.11
CA LYS A 53 8.24 0.19 6.92
C LYS A 53 8.13 -0.58 5.61
N SER A 54 6.92 -0.92 5.23
CA SER A 54 6.62 -1.62 3.99
C SER A 54 5.31 -1.12 3.40
N VAL A 55 5.12 -1.49 2.15
CA VAL A 55 3.93 -1.17 1.38
C VAL A 55 3.37 -2.44 0.76
N ILE A 56 2.05 -2.57 0.76
CA ILE A 56 1.34 -3.59 0.00
C ILE A 56 0.62 -2.90 -1.16
N GLU A 57 0.92 -3.31 -2.39
CA GLU A 57 0.19 -2.89 -3.59
C GLU A 57 -0.79 -3.98 -4.00
N ILE A 58 -2.06 -3.63 -4.15
CA ILE A 58 -3.13 -4.51 -4.62
C ILE A 58 -3.96 -3.83 -5.70
N ASN A 59 -4.84 -4.58 -6.36
CA ASN A 59 -5.73 -4.01 -7.35
C ASN A 59 -6.63 -2.93 -6.73
N GLN A 60 -6.96 -1.93 -7.54
CA GLN A 60 -7.89 -0.87 -7.15
C GLN A 60 -9.21 -1.45 -6.61
N GLY A 61 -9.65 -0.96 -5.45
CA GLY A 61 -10.89 -1.35 -4.78
C GLY A 61 -10.73 -2.51 -3.81
N GLU A 62 -9.58 -3.21 -3.80
CA GLU A 62 -9.36 -4.30 -2.85
C GLU A 62 -9.06 -3.81 -1.42
N ALA A 63 -8.74 -2.52 -1.23
CA ALA A 63 -8.53 -1.94 0.10
C ALA A 63 -9.80 -1.29 0.71
N ASP A 64 -10.97 -1.42 0.08
CA ASP A 64 -12.18 -0.70 0.51
C ASP A 64 -12.67 -1.10 1.90
N PHE A 65 -12.41 -2.34 2.33
CA PHE A 65 -12.81 -2.85 3.64
C PHE A 65 -11.73 -2.65 4.74
N LEU A 66 -10.57 -2.08 4.39
CA LEU A 66 -9.47 -1.87 5.32
C LEU A 66 -9.48 -0.46 5.92
N GLU A 67 -9.06 -0.33 7.17
CA GLU A 67 -8.99 0.95 7.87
C GLU A 67 -7.58 1.21 8.43
N ILE A 68 -7.25 2.50 8.61
CA ILE A 68 -6.03 2.88 9.32
C ILE A 68 -6.14 2.39 10.76
N GLY A 69 -5.10 1.71 11.25
CA GLY A 69 -5.07 1.06 12.56
C GLY A 69 -5.31 -0.45 12.52
N ASP A 70 -5.87 -0.99 11.43
CA ASP A 70 -5.98 -2.43 11.23
C ASP A 70 -4.58 -3.06 11.25
N THR A 71 -4.50 -4.31 11.73
CA THR A 71 -3.26 -5.07 11.75
C THR A 71 -3.34 -6.18 10.71
N LEU A 72 -2.36 -6.20 9.81
CA LEU A 72 -2.22 -7.25 8.81
C LEU A 72 -1.26 -8.32 9.32
N LYS A 73 -1.46 -9.56 8.89
CA LYS A 73 -0.54 -10.67 9.16
C LYS A 73 0.06 -11.14 7.85
N ILE A 74 1.33 -10.87 7.65
CA ILE A 74 2.13 -11.41 6.56
C ILE A 74 2.56 -12.83 6.97
N VAL A 75 2.26 -13.79 6.11
CA VAL A 75 2.60 -15.21 6.28
C VAL A 75 3.42 -15.66 5.08
N ASP A 76 4.44 -16.47 5.33
CA ASP A 76 5.29 -17.09 4.31
C ASP A 76 4.63 -18.33 3.68
#